data_AF-A0A1B6ETM2-F1
#
_entry.id   AF-A0A1B6ETM2-F1
#
_cell.length_a   1.000
_cell.length_b   1.000
_cell.length_c   1.000
_cell.angle_alpha   90.00
_cell.angle_beta   90.00
_cell.angle_gamma   90.00
#
_symmetry.space_group_name_H-M   'P 1'
#
loop_
_entity.id
_entity.type
_entity.pdbx_description
1 polymer ?
#
loop_
_entity_poly.entity_id
_entity_poly.type
_entity_poly.pdbx_seq_one_letter_code
_entity_poly.pdbx_strand_id
1 'polypeptide(L)'
;MLNKPEYLVVDTSAFIQNAQIQDMGRNILSIQEVINEITSKRQLRRLVVLPYDLKVTNVFPENISFITEFSKKTGDYPSLSATDIKVMALVYQLEKQHVGTDHLKTTPAHNRVVSLKPPQLSAADPVGFFKGDEEKETNKKDTADSTIVVDSSGGTTEDKSIVEKEVETGEKEESELSAGDVE
;
A
#
# COMPACT_ATOMS: atom_id res chain seq x y z
N MET A 1 -5.84 10.82 35.97
CA MET A 1 -4.75 11.07 35.02
C MET A 1 -5.02 10.22 33.79
N LEU A 2 -5.01 10.79 32.58
CA LEU A 2 -5.10 9.98 31.36
C LEU A 2 -3.89 9.05 31.33
N ASN A 3 -4.13 7.75 31.20
CA ASN A 3 -3.05 6.78 31.10
C ASN A 3 -2.44 6.89 29.69
N LYS A 4 -1.37 7.70 29.55
CA LYS A 4 -0.67 7.87 28.27
C LYS A 4 0.16 6.61 27.97
N PRO A 5 0.06 6.02 26.75
CA PRO A 5 0.98 4.97 26.32
C PRO A 5 2.43 5.45 26.39
N GLU A 6 3.33 4.51 26.68
CA GLU A 6 4.75 4.79 26.76
C GLU A 6 5.37 5.05 25.39
N TYR A 7 4.95 4.29 24.38
CA TYR A 7 5.38 4.42 22.99
C TYR A 7 4.19 4.74 22.10
N LEU A 8 4.33 5.77 21.27
CA LEU A 8 3.33 6.18 20.30
C LEU A 8 3.98 6.25 18.92
N VAL A 9 3.54 5.38 18.02
CA VAL A 9 3.94 5.43 16.61
C VAL A 9 2.98 6.33 15.86
N VAL A 10 3.54 7.23 15.05
CA VAL A 10 2.80 8.28 14.35
C VAL A 10 2.89 8.08 12.85
N ASP A 11 1.72 8.08 12.22
CA ASP A 11 1.52 8.03 10.77
C ASP A 11 1.44 9.45 10.14
N THR A 12 1.58 9.54 8.82
CA THR A 12 1.54 10.77 8.02
C THR A 12 0.30 11.62 8.32
N SER A 13 -0.85 10.95 8.47
CA SER A 13 -2.14 11.60 8.75
C SER A 13 -2.13 12.49 9.99
N ALA A 14 -1.42 12.11 11.05
CA ALA A 14 -1.33 12.88 12.29
C ALA A 14 -0.58 14.20 12.11
N PHE A 15 0.48 14.20 11.29
CA PHE A 15 1.23 15.41 10.94
C PHE A 15 0.44 16.32 10.01
N ILE A 16 -0.31 15.75 9.07
CA ILE A 16 -1.19 16.49 8.16
C ILE A 16 -2.25 17.26 8.95
N GLN A 17 -2.85 16.62 9.96
CA GLN A 17 -3.95 17.17 10.77
C GLN A 17 -3.49 18.11 11.89
N ASN A 18 -2.18 18.24 12.13
CA ASN A 18 -1.63 19.04 13.24
C ASN A 18 -2.20 18.61 14.60
N ALA A 19 -2.25 17.29 14.82
CA ALA A 19 -2.70 16.72 16.08
C ALA A 19 -1.76 17.10 17.24
N GLN A 20 -2.30 17.20 18.46
CA GLN A 20 -1.50 17.45 19.68
C GLN A 20 -0.87 16.15 20.17
N ILE A 21 0.07 15.62 19.41
CA ILE A 21 0.67 14.29 19.63
C ILE A 21 1.38 14.19 20.98
N GLN A 22 1.96 15.29 21.47
CA GLN A 22 2.59 15.40 22.79
C GLN A 22 1.65 15.02 23.95
N ASP A 23 0.35 15.15 23.76
CA ASP A 23 -0.64 14.82 24.78
C ASP A 23 -1.09 13.37 24.74
N MET A 24 -0.73 12.64 23.69
CA MET A 24 -1.18 11.27 23.45
C MET A 24 -0.17 10.21 23.89
N GLY A 25 1.13 10.49 23.93
CA GLY A 25 2.16 9.51 24.28
C GLY A 25 3.42 10.13 24.88
N ARG A 26 4.27 9.31 25.50
CA ARG A 26 5.55 9.78 26.07
C ARG A 26 6.67 9.76 25.04
N ASN A 27 6.92 8.61 24.41
CA ASN A 27 7.92 8.46 23.36
C ASN A 27 7.23 8.45 21.99
N ILE A 28 7.42 9.54 21.24
CA ILE A 28 6.81 9.71 19.93
C ILE A 28 7.79 9.22 18.86
N LEU A 29 7.35 8.27 18.05
CA LEU A 29 8.14 7.53 17.09
C LEU A 29 7.51 7.59 15.71
N SER A 30 8.35 7.59 14.67
CA SER A 30 7.91 7.42 13.28
C SER A 30 9.04 6.82 12.45
N ILE A 31 8.76 6.59 11.16
CA ILE A 31 9.73 6.08 10.19
C ILE A 31 10.06 7.17 9.17
N GLN A 32 11.20 7.01 8.50
CA GLN A 32 11.66 8.02 7.53
C GLN A 32 10.69 8.16 6.34
N GLU A 33 10.05 7.06 5.93
CA GLU A 33 9.11 7.02 4.81
C GLU A 33 7.86 7.86 5.05
N VAL A 34 7.36 7.89 6.28
CA VAL A 34 6.23 8.75 6.70
C VAL A 34 6.61 10.22 6.56
N ILE A 35 7.83 10.59 6.96
CA ILE A 35 8.31 11.98 6.82
C ILE A 35 8.46 12.35 5.35
N ASN A 36 8.95 11.43 4.53
CA ASN A 36 9.14 11.66 3.10
C ASN A 36 7.82 11.85 2.33
N GLU A 37 6.73 11.30 2.85
CA GLU A 37 5.38 11.48 2.28
C GLU A 37 4.87 12.92 2.44
N ILE A 38 5.38 13.64 3.45
CA ILE A 38 5.00 15.02 3.74
C ILE A 38 5.69 15.98 2.77
N THR A 39 5.03 16.28 1.66
CA THR A 39 5.58 17.15 0.60
C THR A 39 5.18 18.62 0.74
N SER A 40 4.10 18.93 1.46
CA SER A 40 3.59 20.29 1.54
C SER A 40 4.50 21.19 2.36
N LYS A 41 4.91 22.34 1.79
CA LYS A 41 5.72 23.37 2.49
C LYS A 41 5.11 23.79 3.83
N ARG A 42 3.78 23.83 3.94
CA ARG A 42 3.08 24.17 5.19
C ARG A 42 3.30 23.11 6.26
N GLN A 43 3.22 21.84 5.89
CA GLN A 43 3.39 20.71 6.82
C GLN A 43 4.86 20.54 7.20
N LEU A 44 5.78 20.64 6.23
CA LEU A 44 7.22 20.59 6.47
C LEU A 44 7.68 21.66 7.47
N ARG A 45 7.21 22.91 7.33
CA ARG A 45 7.53 23.98 8.29
C ARG A 45 7.13 23.63 9.72
N ARG A 46 6.01 22.90 9.91
CA ARG A 46 5.55 22.46 11.23
C ARG A 46 6.37 21.29 11.76
N LEU A 47 6.72 20.34 10.89
CA LEU A 47 7.54 19.20 11.23
C LEU A 47 8.95 19.60 11.72
N VAL A 48 9.50 20.70 11.20
CA VAL A 48 10.82 21.22 11.62
C VAL A 48 10.79 21.89 13.00
N VAL A 49 9.63 22.34 13.48
CA VAL A 49 9.49 23.11 14.74
C VAL A 49 8.51 22.43 15.71
N LEU A 50 8.58 21.11 15.83
CA LEU A 50 7.72 20.37 16.74
C LEU A 50 7.99 20.76 18.21
N PRO A 51 6.95 20.90 19.03
CA PRO A 51 7.08 21.20 20.46
C PRO A 51 7.45 19.96 21.30
N TYR A 52 7.87 18.88 20.65
CA TYR A 52 8.25 17.60 21.23
C TYR A 52 9.30 16.92 20.36
N ASP A 53 10.00 15.95 20.95
CA ASP A 53 11.01 15.16 20.25
C ASP A 53 10.34 14.04 19.43
N LEU A 54 10.59 14.02 18.12
CA LEU A 54 10.14 12.98 17.21
C LEU A 54 11.31 12.06 16.88
N LYS A 55 11.25 10.82 17.36
CA LYS A 55 12.29 9.82 17.12
C LYS A 55 12.01 9.08 15.82
N VAL A 56 12.90 9.24 14.85
CA VAL A 56 12.85 8.49 13.59
C VAL A 56 13.63 7.19 13.76
N THR A 57 12.95 6.07 13.59
CA THR A 57 13.52 4.74 13.83
C THR A 57 13.36 3.84 12.62
N ASN A 58 14.34 2.95 12.43
CA ASN A 58 14.29 1.93 11.38
C ASN A 58 13.58 0.67 11.89
N VAL A 59 12.98 -0.05 10.94
CA VAL A 59 12.26 -1.30 11.20
C VAL A 59 13.08 -2.47 10.69
N PHE A 60 13.17 -3.54 11.47
CA PHE A 60 13.86 -4.75 11.06
C PHE A 60 13.09 -5.49 9.94
N PRO A 61 13.80 -6.06 8.95
CA PRO A 61 13.17 -6.72 7.81
C PRO A 61 12.30 -7.92 8.20
N GLU A 62 12.67 -8.63 9.28
CA GLU A 62 11.88 -9.74 9.83
C GLU A 62 10.46 -9.32 10.22
N ASN A 63 10.33 -8.14 10.84
CA ASN A 63 9.05 -7.59 11.28
C ASN A 63 8.20 -7.13 10.08
N ILE A 64 8.85 -6.59 9.05
CA ILE A 64 8.19 -6.24 7.79
C ILE A 64 7.63 -7.49 7.10
N SER A 65 8.42 -8.58 7.04
CA SER A 65 7.97 -9.86 6.46
C SER A 65 6.78 -10.42 7.22
N PHE A 66 6.85 -10.43 8.56
CA PHE A 66 5.77 -10.92 9.41
C PHE A 66 4.44 -10.18 9.14
N ILE A 67 4.46 -8.85 9.14
CA ILE A 67 3.26 -8.05 8.85
C ILE A 67 2.78 -8.27 7.41
N THR A 68 3.70 -8.33 6.45
CA THR A 68 3.37 -8.58 5.04
C THR A 68 2.65 -9.91 4.87
N GLU A 69 3.15 -10.98 5.48
CA GLU A 69 2.52 -12.30 5.46
C GLU A 69 1.17 -12.31 6.18
N PHE A 70 1.06 -11.58 7.29
CA PHE A 70 -0.18 -11.46 8.03
C PHE A 70 -1.26 -10.72 7.20
N SER A 71 -0.91 -9.60 6.56
CA SER A 71 -1.80 -8.84 5.68
C SER A 71 -2.25 -9.64 4.44
N LYS A 72 -1.42 -10.56 3.95
CA LYS A 72 -1.82 -11.49 2.87
C LYS A 72 -2.86 -12.51 3.35
N LYS A 73 -2.76 -12.96 4.60
CA LYS A 73 -3.72 -13.90 5.20
C LYS A 73 -5.06 -13.22 5.51
N THR A 74 -5.06 -11.95 5.91
CA THR A 74 -6.30 -11.16 6.12
C THR A 74 -6.95 -10.73 4.81
N GLY A 75 -6.14 -10.55 3.76
CA GLY A 75 -6.59 -10.07 2.44
C GLY A 75 -6.44 -8.56 2.25
N ASP A 76 -5.88 -7.84 3.23
CA ASP A 76 -5.71 -6.37 3.17
C ASP A 76 -4.49 -5.93 2.37
N TYR A 77 -3.54 -6.85 2.12
CA TYR A 77 -2.28 -6.56 1.43
C TYR A 77 -2.43 -5.71 0.13
N PRO A 78 -3.40 -5.98 -0.77
CA PRO A 78 -3.55 -5.19 -2.00
C PRO A 78 -3.94 -3.72 -1.77
N SER A 79 -4.50 -3.39 -0.61
CA SER A 79 -4.99 -2.05 -0.28
C SER A 79 -4.03 -1.27 0.64
N LEU A 80 -2.99 -1.92 1.15
CA LEU A 80 -2.00 -1.31 2.05
C LEU A 80 -0.80 -0.81 1.26
N SER A 81 -0.32 0.40 1.58
CA SER A 81 0.93 0.90 1.01
C SER A 81 2.16 0.28 1.68
N ALA A 82 3.32 0.41 1.04
CA ALA A 82 4.58 -0.02 1.62
C ALA A 82 4.92 0.75 2.92
N THR A 83 4.51 2.02 3.02
CA THR A 83 4.67 2.84 4.22
C THR A 83 3.79 2.31 5.35
N ASP A 84 2.52 1.99 5.07
CA ASP A 84 1.58 1.44 6.07
C ASP A 84 2.11 0.13 6.68
N ILE A 85 2.63 -0.76 5.82
CA ILE A 85 3.24 -2.02 6.26
C ILE A 85 4.43 -1.75 7.21
N LYS A 86 5.29 -0.78 6.87
CA LYS A 86 6.43 -0.42 7.72
C LYS A 86 6.00 0.20 9.05
N VAL A 87 4.97 1.07 9.05
CA VAL A 87 4.42 1.65 10.29
C VAL A 87 3.88 0.56 11.20
N MET A 88 3.09 -0.37 10.67
CA MET A 88 2.59 -1.53 11.43
C MET A 88 3.73 -2.43 11.92
N ALA A 89 4.77 -2.62 11.10
CA ALA A 89 5.94 -3.40 11.49
C ALA A 89 6.76 -2.72 12.60
N LEU A 90 6.82 -1.38 12.64
CA LEU A 90 7.41 -0.65 13.76
C LEU A 90 6.62 -0.87 15.05
N VAL A 91 5.28 -0.83 14.98
CA VAL A 91 4.43 -1.13 16.15
C VAL A 91 4.69 -2.56 16.64
N TYR A 92 4.70 -3.54 15.74
CA TYR A 92 5.01 -4.93 16.09
C TYR A 92 6.41 -5.08 16.71
N GLN A 93 7.40 -4.36 16.19
CA GLN A 93 8.75 -4.36 16.73
C GLN A 93 8.81 -3.87 18.18
N LEU A 94 8.13 -2.76 18.47
CA LEU A 94 8.08 -2.20 19.83
C LEU A 94 7.34 -3.13 20.78
N GLU A 95 6.21 -3.69 20.35
CA GLU A 95 5.44 -4.64 21.15
C GLU A 95 6.27 -5.88 21.49
N LYS A 96 6.95 -6.45 20.48
CA LYS A 96 7.85 -7.61 20.64
C LYS A 96 9.00 -7.31 21.61
N GLN A 97 9.54 -6.09 21.62
CA GLN A 97 10.66 -5.70 22.48
C GLN A 97 10.25 -5.43 23.93
N HIS A 98 9.08 -4.83 24.17
CA HIS A 98 8.69 -4.34 25.48
C HIS A 98 7.70 -5.23 26.22
N VAL A 99 6.83 -5.94 25.50
CA VAL A 99 5.76 -6.76 26.07
C VAL A 99 5.94 -8.24 25.71
N GLY A 100 6.41 -8.50 24.48
CA GLY A 100 6.53 -9.85 23.91
C GLY A 100 5.39 -10.17 22.96
N THR A 101 5.42 -11.37 22.37
CA THR A 101 4.51 -11.76 21.28
C THR A 101 3.39 -12.71 21.68
N ASP A 102 3.36 -13.20 22.93
CA ASP A 102 2.48 -14.29 23.36
C ASP A 102 0.99 -13.95 23.26
N HIS A 103 0.64 -12.67 23.35
CA HIS A 103 -0.74 -12.18 23.25
C HIS A 103 -1.14 -11.80 21.81
N LEU A 104 -0.20 -11.76 20.87
CA LEU A 104 -0.44 -11.39 19.49
C LEU A 104 -0.92 -12.61 18.69
N LYS A 105 -1.87 -12.37 17.79
CA LYS A 105 -2.36 -13.41 16.88
C LYS A 105 -1.36 -13.61 15.75
N THR A 106 -0.95 -14.85 15.51
CA THR A 106 -0.11 -15.24 14.36
C THR A 106 -0.93 -15.54 13.09
N THR A 107 -2.23 -15.78 13.26
CA THR A 107 -3.17 -16.00 12.18
C THR A 107 -4.47 -15.22 12.44
N PRO A 108 -5.15 -14.75 11.37
CA PRO A 108 -6.41 -14.03 11.53
C PRO A 108 -7.50 -14.92 12.11
N ALA A 109 -8.35 -14.35 12.96
CA ALA A 109 -9.47 -15.06 13.58
C ALA A 109 -10.63 -15.19 12.58
N HIS A 110 -10.57 -16.20 11.70
CA HIS A 110 -11.59 -16.62 10.73
C HIS A 110 -12.08 -15.55 9.74
N ASN A 111 -11.80 -15.75 8.44
CA ASN A 111 -12.40 -14.97 7.36
C ASN A 111 -13.91 -15.23 7.33
N ARG A 112 -14.72 -14.30 7.85
CA ARG A 112 -16.18 -14.40 7.78
C ARG A 112 -16.59 -14.25 6.31
N VAL A 113 -16.69 -15.38 5.62
CA VAL A 113 -17.30 -15.43 4.29
C VAL A 113 -18.77 -15.10 4.48
N VAL A 114 -19.14 -13.83 4.28
CA VAL A 114 -20.54 -13.47 4.12
C VAL A 114 -20.93 -13.99 2.75
N SER A 115 -21.51 -15.19 2.70
CA SER A 115 -22.17 -15.67 1.49
C SER A 115 -23.30 -14.69 1.17
N LEU A 116 -23.02 -13.72 0.31
CA LEU A 116 -24.06 -12.96 -0.36
C LEU A 116 -24.80 -13.98 -1.21
N LYS A 117 -25.95 -14.48 -0.72
CA LYS A 117 -26.85 -15.23 -1.59
C LYS A 117 -27.12 -14.32 -2.80
N PRO A 118 -26.86 -14.78 -4.03
CA PRO A 118 -27.27 -14.01 -5.19
C PRO A 118 -28.77 -13.75 -5.06
N PRO A 119 -29.25 -12.53 -5.38
CA PRO A 119 -30.68 -12.29 -5.44
C PRO A 119 -31.29 -13.38 -6.33
N GLN A 120 -32.28 -14.10 -5.80
CA GLN A 120 -32.99 -15.09 -6.60
C GLN A 120 -33.77 -14.32 -7.67
N LEU A 121 -33.16 -14.15 -8.84
CA LEU A 121 -33.91 -13.78 -10.03
C LEU A 121 -34.85 -14.93 -10.32
N SER A 122 -36.13 -14.75 -10.03
CA SER A 122 -37.17 -15.61 -10.57
C SER A 122 -37.03 -15.60 -12.09
N ALA A 123 -37.01 -16.78 -12.71
CA ALA A 123 -36.86 -16.98 -14.14
C ALA A 123 -37.96 -16.33 -15.02
N ALA A 124 -38.87 -15.55 -14.42
CA ALA A 124 -39.99 -14.93 -15.09
C ALA A 124 -39.66 -13.57 -15.73
N ASP A 125 -38.65 -12.85 -15.25
CA ASP A 125 -38.36 -11.49 -15.76
C ASP A 125 -36.88 -11.34 -16.15
N PRO A 126 -36.50 -11.55 -17.43
CA PRO A 126 -35.21 -11.09 -17.91
C PRO A 126 -35.22 -9.55 -17.97
N VAL A 127 -34.81 -8.93 -16.87
CA VAL A 127 -34.52 -7.48 -16.83
C VAL A 127 -33.31 -7.25 -17.73
N GLY A 128 -33.55 -6.82 -18.97
CA GLY A 128 -32.47 -6.49 -19.92
C GLY A 128 -32.81 -6.56 -21.42
N PHE A 129 -33.95 -7.13 -21.82
CA PHE A 129 -34.37 -7.13 -23.22
C PHE A 129 -35.59 -6.21 -23.42
N PHE A 130 -35.35 -5.01 -23.96
CA PHE A 130 -36.41 -4.14 -24.45
C PHE A 130 -36.93 -4.70 -25.78
N LYS A 131 -38.06 -5.42 -25.73
CA LYS A 131 -38.78 -5.84 -26.92
C LYS A 131 -39.66 -4.65 -27.34
N GLY A 132 -39.16 -3.88 -28.31
CA GLY A 132 -39.90 -2.74 -28.85
C GLY A 132 -41.20 -3.18 -29.49
N ASP A 133 -42.31 -2.54 -29.09
CA ASP A 133 -43.59 -2.67 -29.77
C ASP A 133 -43.54 -1.88 -31.09
N GLU A 134 -43.95 -2.50 -32.18
CA GLU A 134 -44.19 -1.80 -33.44
C GLU A 134 -45.45 -0.93 -33.30
N GLU A 135 -45.27 0.37 -33.14
CA GLU A 135 -46.33 1.36 -33.37
C GLU A 135 -45.93 2.35 -34.47
N LYS A 136 -46.91 2.62 -35.34
CA LYS A 136 -46.81 3.34 -36.60
C LYS A 136 -46.41 4.81 -36.43
N GLU A 137 -45.71 5.28 -37.46
CA GLU A 137 -45.21 6.64 -37.76
C GLU A 137 -45.98 7.83 -37.14
N THR A 138 -45.24 8.85 -36.67
CA THR A 138 -45.16 10.17 -37.37
C THR A 138 -44.12 11.15 -36.76
N ASN A 139 -43.16 11.53 -37.62
CA ASN A 139 -42.50 12.85 -37.80
C ASN A 139 -41.77 13.65 -36.68
N LYS A 140 -40.46 13.81 -36.95
CA LYS A 140 -39.61 15.04 -37.00
C LYS A 140 -38.65 15.42 -35.85
N LYS A 141 -37.36 15.46 -36.26
CA LYS A 141 -36.27 16.46 -36.02
C LYS A 141 -35.60 16.46 -34.63
N ASP A 142 -34.28 16.61 -34.45
CA ASP A 142 -33.13 16.95 -35.30
C ASP A 142 -31.82 16.59 -34.53
N THR A 143 -30.81 16.06 -35.24
CA THR A 143 -29.36 16.39 -35.23
C THR A 143 -28.37 15.97 -34.09
N ALA A 144 -27.21 15.45 -34.57
CA ALA A 144 -25.83 15.32 -34.03
C ALA A 144 -25.52 14.12 -33.09
N ASP A 145 -24.80 13.07 -33.52
CA ASP A 145 -23.34 12.95 -33.80
C ASP A 145 -22.51 12.98 -32.49
N SER A 146 -21.56 12.11 -32.16
CA SER A 146 -20.77 11.13 -32.91
C SER A 146 -20.26 10.02 -31.96
N THR A 147 -20.12 8.82 -32.54
CA THR A 147 -19.42 7.60 -32.09
C THR A 147 -17.94 7.79 -31.72
N ILE A 148 -17.43 7.01 -30.74
CA ILE A 148 -16.13 6.30 -30.86
C ILE A 148 -16.25 4.88 -30.29
N VAL A 149 -15.80 3.95 -31.13
CA VAL A 149 -15.79 2.49 -31.06
C VAL A 149 -14.63 1.94 -30.23
N VAL A 150 -14.85 0.80 -29.56
CA VAL A 150 -13.81 -0.06 -29.01
C VAL A 150 -13.86 -1.38 -29.78
N ASP A 151 -12.79 -1.73 -30.49
CA ASP A 151 -12.65 -3.02 -31.15
C ASP A 151 -11.52 -3.82 -30.49
N SER A 152 -11.77 -5.12 -30.32
CA SER A 152 -10.85 -6.10 -29.76
C SER A 152 -10.77 -7.30 -30.69
N SER A 153 -9.51 -7.60 -31.02
CA SER A 153 -8.93 -8.94 -31.18
C SER A 153 -9.19 -9.73 -32.47
N GLY A 154 -8.08 -10.22 -33.04
CA GLY A 154 -8.06 -11.43 -33.85
C GLY A 154 -6.76 -11.64 -34.61
N GLY A 155 -6.06 -12.75 -34.35
CA GLY A 155 -5.32 -13.48 -35.40
C GLY A 155 -3.81 -13.64 -35.25
N THR A 156 -3.38 -14.86 -34.95
CA THR A 156 -2.03 -15.45 -35.00
C THR A 156 -1.50 -15.71 -36.42
N THR A 157 -0.18 -15.69 -36.64
CA THR A 157 0.71 -16.81 -37.13
C THR A 157 2.12 -16.32 -37.55
N GLU A 158 3.18 -16.99 -37.04
CA GLU A 158 4.46 -17.48 -37.65
C GLU A 158 5.30 -16.54 -38.59
N ASP A 159 6.64 -16.49 -38.67
CA ASP A 159 7.80 -17.31 -38.29
C ASP A 159 9.12 -16.49 -38.47
N LYS A 160 10.25 -16.96 -37.87
CA LYS A 160 11.70 -16.70 -38.17
C LYS A 160 12.27 -15.27 -37.95
N SER A 161 13.48 -15.02 -37.42
CA SER A 161 14.71 -15.81 -37.23
C SER A 161 15.82 -14.99 -36.52
N ILE A 162 16.60 -15.65 -35.66
CA ILE A 162 18.08 -15.55 -35.44
C ILE A 162 18.67 -14.26 -34.82
N VAL A 163 19.33 -14.37 -33.65
CA VAL A 163 20.81 -14.37 -33.42
C VAL A 163 21.10 -14.28 -31.91
N GLU A 164 21.78 -15.31 -31.40
CA GLU A 164 22.49 -15.30 -30.11
C GLU A 164 23.78 -14.48 -30.21
N LYS A 165 24.09 -13.70 -29.17
CA LYS A 165 25.48 -13.41 -28.82
C LYS A 165 25.60 -13.09 -27.33
N GLU A 166 26.18 -14.04 -26.60
CA GLU A 166 26.84 -13.82 -25.33
C GLU A 166 28.03 -12.85 -25.52
N VAL A 167 28.45 -12.16 -24.45
CA VAL A 167 29.80 -12.28 -23.87
C VAL A 167 30.10 -11.14 -22.87
N GLU A 168 30.65 -11.58 -21.73
CA GLU A 168 31.57 -10.95 -20.77
C GLU A 168 31.12 -9.84 -19.80
N THR A 169 30.85 -10.30 -18.59
CA THR A 169 31.53 -9.90 -17.35
C THR A 169 33.01 -9.54 -17.55
N GLY A 170 33.38 -8.32 -17.16
CA GLY A 170 34.76 -7.91 -16.91
C GLY A 170 34.90 -7.39 -15.49
N GLU A 171 35.45 -8.22 -14.60
CA GLU A 171 36.11 -7.80 -13.36
C GLU A 171 37.59 -7.55 -13.67
N LYS A 172 38.12 -6.36 -13.38
CA LYS A 172 39.53 -6.07 -13.07
C LYS A 172 39.57 -4.79 -12.22
N GLU A 173 39.94 -4.94 -10.96
CA GLU A 173 41.26 -4.61 -10.38
C GLU A 173 41.40 -3.13 -10.03
N GLU A 174 41.55 -2.84 -8.73
CA GLU A 174 42.64 -1.99 -8.26
C GLU A 174 42.92 -2.29 -6.77
N SER A 175 44.04 -2.97 -6.58
CA SER A 175 44.88 -2.95 -5.38
C SER A 175 45.51 -1.57 -5.19
N GLU A 176 45.71 -1.14 -3.95
CA GLU A 176 46.97 -0.57 -3.37
C GLU A 176 46.64 0.19 -2.07
N LEU A 177 47.11 -0.33 -0.92
CA LEU A 177 48.26 0.14 -0.12
C LEU A 177 48.01 1.42 0.69
N SER A 178 48.13 1.31 2.04
CA SER A 178 48.89 2.25 2.90
C SER A 178 48.43 2.20 4.36
N ALA A 179 49.31 1.68 5.23
CA ALA A 179 49.71 2.18 6.56
C ALA A 179 50.21 0.95 7.34
N GLY A 180 51.50 0.80 7.66
CA GLY A 180 52.37 1.81 8.23
C GLY A 180 52.70 1.33 9.64
N ASP A 181 53.97 0.96 9.84
CA ASP A 181 54.54 0.30 11.02
C ASP A 181 54.20 0.95 12.36
N VAL A 182 53.95 0.12 13.38
CA VAL A 182 54.16 0.47 14.80
C VAL A 182 54.77 -0.74 15.52
N GLU A 183 55.95 -0.49 16.10
CA GLU A 183 56.82 -1.31 16.98
C GLU A 183 57.71 -2.40 16.38
#